data_AF-A0AAD6ASY3-F1
#
_entry.id   AF-A0AAD6ASY3-F1
#
_cell.length_a   1.000
_cell.length_b   1.000
_cell.length_c   1.000
_cell.angle_alpha   90.00
_cell.angle_beta   90.00
_cell.angle_gamma   90.00
#
_symmetry.space_group_name_H-M   'P 1'
#
loop_
_entity.id
_entity.type
_entity.pdbx_description
1 polymer ?
#
loop_
_entity_poly.entity_id
_entity_poly.type
_entity_poly.pdbx_seq_one_letter_code
_entity_poly.pdbx_strand_id
1 'polypeptide(L)'
;MAIFKHLFLVLSLVPLVLSYPFFPPTCYSKVLSMVRDLTQMAADLKRGHETSYCMAHMPDLYLDVHNACVMHKMRTYISLVEGLRDSRCAYTREVMKHSQTALHLHV
;
A
#
# COMPACT_ATOMS: atom_id res chain seq x y z
N MET A 1 21.03 45.43 17.50
CA MET A 1 19.64 45.03 17.82
C MET A 1 18.95 44.24 16.69
N ALA A 2 19.16 44.58 15.41
CA ALA A 2 18.54 43.86 14.28
C ALA A 2 18.99 42.39 14.15
N ILE A 3 20.28 42.10 14.30
CA ILE A 3 20.86 40.75 14.17
C ILE A 3 20.26 39.78 15.20
N PHE A 4 20.15 40.20 16.47
CA PHE A 4 19.51 39.40 17.51
C PHE A 4 18.03 39.11 17.21
N LYS A 5 17.33 40.07 16.60
CA LYS A 5 15.92 39.93 16.22
C LYS A 5 15.75 38.92 15.08
N HIS A 6 16.65 38.93 14.10
CA HIS A 6 16.68 37.94 13.02
C HIS A 6 17.04 36.54 13.53
N LEU A 7 18.00 36.44 14.46
CA LEU A 7 18.38 35.16 15.06
C LEU A 7 17.21 34.54 15.84
N PHE A 8 16.47 35.35 16.61
CA PHE A 8 15.24 34.90 17.29
C PHE A 8 14.15 34.44 16.31
N LEU A 9 13.98 35.17 15.20
CA LEU A 9 13.01 34.83 14.17
C LEU A 9 13.34 33.48 13.53
N VAL A 10 14.60 33.26 13.17
CA VAL A 10 15.08 31.99 12.60
C VAL A 10 14.91 30.86 13.62
N LEU A 11 15.31 31.07 14.88
CA LEU A 11 15.18 30.06 15.93
C LEU A 11 13.72 29.68 16.21
N SER A 12 12.77 30.61 16.04
CA SER A 12 11.33 30.32 16.19
C SER A 12 10.72 29.54 15.01
N LEU A 13 11.30 29.67 13.81
CA LEU A 13 10.81 29.04 12.59
C LEU A 13 11.39 27.62 12.38
N VAL A 14 12.56 27.34 12.96
CA VAL A 14 13.20 26.02 12.89
C VAL A 14 12.31 24.89 13.44
N PRO A 15 11.63 25.04 14.60
CA PRO A 15 10.66 24.04 15.08
C PRO A 15 9.52 23.79 14.10
N LEU A 16 8.98 24.83 13.43
CA LEU A 16 7.90 24.67 12.46
C LEU A 16 8.33 23.84 11.25
N VAL A 17 9.54 24.07 10.75
CA VAL A 17 10.10 23.32 9.61
C VAL A 17 10.43 21.89 10.00
N LEU A 18 11.00 21.67 11.18
CA LEU A 18 11.31 20.33 11.69
C LEU A 18 10.05 19.51 12.05
N SER A 19 8.94 20.19 12.35
CA SER A 19 7.66 19.56 12.71
C SER A 19 6.72 19.39 11.51
N TYR A 20 7.17 19.68 10.28
CA TYR A 20 6.33 19.61 9.08
C TYR A 20 6.72 18.44 8.15
N PRO A 21 5.80 17.52 7.80
CA PRO A 21 4.47 17.32 8.35
C PRO A 21 4.51 16.24 9.45
N PHE A 22 4.43 16.64 10.72
CA PHE A 22 4.19 15.72 11.84
C PHE A 22 2.68 15.59 12.10
N PHE A 23 1.89 15.47 11.03
CA PHE A 23 0.48 15.13 11.16
C PHE A 23 0.39 13.60 11.17
N PRO A 24 -0.08 12.97 12.26
CA PRO A 24 -0.35 11.55 12.21
C PRO A 24 -1.32 11.29 11.05
N PRO A 25 -1.09 10.25 10.23
CA PRO A 25 -1.97 9.97 9.12
C PRO A 25 -3.39 9.76 9.66
N THR A 26 -4.37 10.40 9.03
CA THR A 26 -5.77 10.13 9.32
C THR A 26 -6.09 8.69 8.94
N CYS A 27 -7.15 8.10 9.52
CA CYS A 27 -7.62 6.77 9.09
C CYS A 27 -7.81 6.72 7.56
N TYR A 28 -8.31 7.82 6.98
CA TYR A 28 -8.45 7.96 5.54
C TYR A 28 -7.11 7.90 4.80
N SER A 29 -6.10 8.69 5.18
CA SER A 29 -4.82 8.70 4.47
C SER A 29 -4.04 7.40 4.66
N LYS A 30 -4.19 6.74 5.82
CA LYS A 30 -3.61 5.41 6.08
C LYS A 30 -4.23 4.32 5.21
N VAL A 31 -5.57 4.30 5.09
CA VAL A 31 -6.26 3.35 4.21
C VAL A 31 -5.90 3.63 2.75
N LEU A 32 -5.86 4.90 2.35
CA LEU A 32 -5.47 5.28 0.99
C LEU A 32 -4.05 4.83 0.64
N SER A 33 -3.08 4.96 1.55
CA SER A 33 -1.73 4.46 1.31
C SER A 33 -1.70 2.94 1.19
N MET A 34 -2.36 2.24 2.12
CA MET A 34 -2.46 0.78 2.09
C MET A 34 -3.08 0.26 0.79
N VAL A 35 -4.14 0.91 0.32
CA VAL A 35 -4.83 0.56 -0.93
C VAL A 35 -3.92 0.74 -2.15
N ARG A 36 -3.09 1.79 -2.18
CA ARG A 36 -2.08 1.98 -3.23
C ARG A 36 -1.02 0.89 -3.19
N ASP A 37 -0.52 0.56 -2.00
CA ASP A 37 0.49 -0.48 -1.82
C ASP A 37 -0.03 -1.85 -2.30
N LEU A 38 -1.29 -2.19 -1.97
CA LEU A 38 -1.93 -3.43 -2.43
C LEU A 38 -2.13 -3.45 -3.96
N THR A 39 -2.56 -2.34 -4.54
CA THR A 39 -2.76 -2.21 -5.99
C THR A 39 -1.42 -2.37 -6.72
N GLN A 40 -0.36 -1.75 -6.22
CA GLN A 40 0.98 -1.85 -6.78
C GLN A 40 1.52 -3.28 -6.69
N MET A 41 1.40 -3.90 -5.52
CA MET A 41 1.81 -5.29 -5.30
C MET A 41 1.10 -6.26 -6.26
N ALA A 42 -0.20 -6.08 -6.48
CA ALA A 42 -0.94 -6.89 -7.45
C ALA A 42 -0.41 -6.70 -8.89
N ALA A 43 -0.10 -5.47 -9.27
CA ALA A 43 0.50 -5.18 -10.58
C ALA A 43 1.90 -5.79 -10.73
N ASP A 44 2.71 -5.74 -9.67
CA ASP A 44 4.06 -6.30 -9.65
C ASP A 44 4.01 -7.83 -9.75
N LEU A 45 3.08 -8.48 -9.03
CA LEU A 45 2.83 -9.92 -9.15
C LEU A 45 2.41 -10.30 -10.57
N LYS A 46 1.56 -9.50 -11.22
CA LYS A 46 1.14 -9.75 -12.60
C LYS A 46 2.27 -9.59 -13.62
N ARG A 47 3.19 -8.64 -13.38
CA ARG A 47 4.34 -8.36 -14.26
C ARG A 47 5.58 -9.20 -13.96
N GLY A 48 5.66 -9.82 -12.78
CA GLY A 48 6.83 -10.60 -12.34
C GLY A 48 7.18 -11.72 -13.32
N HIS A 49 8.47 -11.91 -13.60
CA HIS A 49 8.89 -12.90 -14.60
C HIS A 49 8.42 -14.31 -14.27
N GLU A 50 8.55 -14.73 -13.00
CA GLU A 50 8.14 -16.06 -12.53
C GLU A 50 6.61 -16.21 -12.40
N THR A 51 5.91 -15.13 -12.05
CA THR A 51 4.48 -15.15 -11.73
C THR A 51 3.58 -14.74 -12.90
N SER A 52 4.13 -14.12 -13.95
CA SER A 52 3.38 -13.57 -15.10
C SER A 52 2.55 -14.62 -15.83
N TYR A 53 3.08 -15.84 -16.00
CA TYR A 53 2.36 -16.93 -16.64
C TYR A 53 1.11 -17.32 -15.85
N CYS A 54 1.24 -17.45 -14.54
CA CYS A 54 0.13 -17.78 -13.63
C CYS A 54 -0.89 -16.64 -13.49
N MET A 55 -0.42 -15.40 -13.57
CA MET A 55 -1.21 -14.19 -13.44
C MET A 55 -1.77 -13.68 -14.78
N ALA A 56 -1.53 -14.39 -15.88
CA ALA A 56 -1.90 -13.95 -17.23
C ALA A 56 -3.40 -13.70 -17.38
N HIS A 57 -4.22 -14.53 -16.73
CA HIS A 57 -5.69 -14.41 -16.74
C HIS A 57 -6.24 -13.61 -15.54
N MET A 58 -5.36 -13.12 -14.67
CA MET A 58 -5.78 -12.36 -13.50
C MET A 58 -6.22 -10.94 -13.91
N PRO A 59 -7.38 -10.45 -13.43
CA PRO A 59 -7.80 -9.08 -13.69
C PRO A 59 -6.84 -8.08 -13.03
N ASP A 60 -6.75 -6.87 -13.57
CA ASP A 60 -6.02 -5.79 -12.91
C ASP A 60 -6.77 -5.34 -11.66
N LEU A 61 -6.07 -5.27 -10.53
CA LEU A 61 -6.64 -4.80 -9.27
C LEU A 61 -6.52 -3.28 -9.19
N TYR A 62 -7.64 -2.58 -9.26
CA TYR A 62 -7.73 -1.16 -8.92
C TYR A 62 -8.74 -0.96 -7.79
N LEU A 63 -8.23 -0.47 -6.67
CA LEU A 63 -9.00 -0.22 -5.45
C LEU A 63 -9.15 1.30 -5.27
N ASP A 64 -10.40 1.76 -5.19
CA ASP A 64 -10.75 3.15 -4.92
C ASP A 64 -11.48 3.23 -3.58
N VAL A 65 -10.91 3.97 -2.64
CA VAL A 65 -11.47 4.17 -1.29
C VAL A 65 -12.80 4.91 -1.28
N HIS A 66 -13.13 5.63 -2.36
CA HIS A 66 -14.43 6.29 -2.52
C HIS A 66 -15.51 5.34 -3.03
N ASN A 67 -15.13 4.14 -3.50
CA ASN A 67 -16.06 3.16 -4.01
C ASN A 67 -16.60 2.30 -2.87
N ALA A 68 -17.90 2.34 -2.62
CA ALA A 68 -18.56 1.52 -1.58
C ALA A 68 -18.32 0.01 -1.75
N CYS A 69 -18.05 -0.46 -2.98
CA CYS A 69 -17.78 -1.87 -3.28
C CYS A 69 -16.29 -2.25 -3.13
N VAL A 70 -15.41 -1.38 -2.64
CA VAL A 70 -13.97 -1.65 -2.52
C VAL A 70 -13.67 -2.94 -1.75
N MET A 71 -14.39 -3.19 -0.65
CA MET A 71 -14.24 -4.40 0.15
C MET A 71 -14.68 -5.65 -0.59
N HIS A 72 -15.70 -5.55 -1.45
CA HIS A 72 -16.14 -6.67 -2.27
C HIS A 72 -15.09 -7.00 -3.34
N LYS A 73 -14.60 -5.99 -4.08
CA LYS A 73 -13.52 -6.16 -5.06
C LYS A 73 -12.28 -6.80 -4.45
N MET A 74 -11.89 -6.35 -3.26
CA MET A 74 -10.74 -6.90 -2.55
C MET A 74 -10.94 -8.37 -2.19
N ARG A 75 -12.09 -8.75 -1.61
CA ARG A 75 -12.39 -10.16 -1.28
C ARG A 75 -12.41 -11.05 -2.52
N THR A 76 -13.06 -10.62 -3.60
CA THR A 76 -13.08 -11.37 -4.86
C THR A 76 -11.68 -11.58 -5.41
N TYR A 77 -10.82 -10.56 -5.37
CA TYR A 77 -9.44 -10.69 -5.81
C TYR A 77 -8.64 -11.67 -4.95
N ILE A 78 -8.80 -11.63 -3.62
CA ILE A 78 -8.16 -12.58 -2.70
C ILE A 78 -8.57 -14.01 -3.05
N SER A 79 -9.87 -14.28 -3.22
CA SER A 79 -10.35 -15.63 -3.59
C SER A 79 -9.76 -16.13 -4.91
N LEU A 80 -9.57 -15.25 -5.89
CA LEU A 80 -8.91 -15.60 -7.16
C LEU A 80 -7.43 -15.94 -6.96
N VAL A 81 -6.70 -15.14 -6.16
CA VAL A 81 -5.28 -15.42 -5.84
C VAL A 81 -5.12 -16.72 -5.04
N GLU A 82 -6.02 -16.99 -4.09
CA GLU A 82 -6.03 -18.23 -3.33
C GLU A 82 -6.27 -19.45 -4.23
N GLY A 83 -7.13 -19.34 -5.24
CA GLY A 83 -7.32 -20.39 -6.25
C GLY A 83 -6.05 -20.66 -7.07
N LEU A 84 -5.21 -19.64 -7.30
CA LEU A 84 -3.90 -19.82 -7.95
C LEU A 84 -2.87 -20.52 -7.04
N ARG A 85 -3.00 -20.35 -5.72
CA ARG A 85 -2.15 -21.02 -4.71
C ARG A 85 -2.40 -22.53 -4.62
N ASP A 86 -3.58 -23.01 -5.00
CA ASP A 86 -3.87 -24.44 -5.06
C ASP A 86 -3.28 -25.11 -6.33
N SER A 87 -2.87 -24.29 -7.30
CA SER A 87 -2.19 -24.71 -8.51
C SER A 87 -0.66 -24.51 -8.39
N ARG A 88 0.13 -25.10 -9.28
CA ARG A 88 1.63 -25.13 -9.26
C ARG A 88 2.36 -23.77 -9.17
N CYS A 89 1.62 -22.67 -9.10
CA CYS A 89 2.07 -21.29 -8.99
C CYS A 89 2.40 -20.84 -7.55
N ALA A 90 2.12 -21.67 -6.54
CA ALA A 90 2.32 -21.35 -5.12
C ALA A 90 3.79 -21.19 -4.67
N TYR A 91 4.75 -21.60 -5.51
CA TYR A 91 6.13 -21.86 -5.07
C TYR A 91 7.16 -20.78 -5.42
N THR A 92 6.74 -19.57 -5.81
CA THR A 92 7.66 -18.43 -5.88
C THR A 92 7.72 -17.74 -4.52
N ARG A 93 8.91 -17.65 -3.93
CA ARG A 93 9.20 -17.12 -2.58
C ARG A 93 8.54 -15.76 -2.29
N GLU A 94 8.25 -14.99 -3.34
CA GLU A 94 7.57 -13.70 -3.32
C GLU A 94 6.09 -13.79 -2.94
N VAL A 95 5.33 -14.81 -3.37
CA VAL A 95 3.89 -14.92 -3.05
C VAL A 95 3.67 -15.23 -1.57
N MET A 96 4.55 -16.04 -0.96
CA MET A 96 4.51 -16.31 0.48
C MET A 96 4.68 -15.04 1.32
N LYS A 97 5.63 -14.18 0.94
CA LYS A 97 5.96 -12.95 1.67
C LYS A 97 4.79 -11.96 1.68
N HIS A 98 4.08 -11.87 0.56
CA HIS A 98 2.92 -10.98 0.40
C HIS A 98 1.64 -11.56 1.01
N SER A 99 1.48 -12.89 1.06
CA SER A 99 0.31 -13.52 1.72
C SER A 99 0.28 -13.30 3.23
N GLN A 100 1.44 -13.23 3.89
CA GLN A 100 1.52 -12.92 5.33
C GLN A 100 1.07 -11.49 5.63
N THR A 101 1.34 -10.54 4.73
CA THR A 101 0.89 -9.15 4.87
C THR A 101 -0.62 -9.02 4.68
N ALA A 102 -1.20 -9.79 3.74
CA ALA A 102 -2.66 -9.84 3.54
C ALA A 102 -3.40 -10.55 4.70
N LEU A 103 -2.82 -11.60 5.28
CA LEU A 103 -3.38 -12.31 6.43
C LEU A 103 -3.40 -11.43 7.69
N HIS A 104 -2.48 -10.49 7.83
CA HIS A 104 -2.50 -9.53 8.93
C HIS A 104 -3.66 -8.53 8.85
N LEU A 105 -4.35 -8.44 7.71
CA LEU A 105 -5.53 -7.60 7.50
C LEU A 105 -6.85 -8.29 7.82
N HIS A 106 -6.81 -9.55 8.31
CA HIS A 106 -7.96 -10.30 8.80
C HIS A 106 -8.30 -10.02 10.28
N VAL A 107 -7.61 -9.07 10.93
CA VAL A 107 -7.90 -8.60 12.30
C VAL A 107 -8.51 -7.20 12.25
#